data_AF-A0A7X9DTT3-F1
#
_entry.id   AF-A0A7X9DTT3-F1
#
_cell.length_a   1.000
_cell.length_b   1.000
_cell.length_c   1.000
_cell.angle_alpha   90.00
_cell.angle_beta   90.00
_cell.angle_gamma   90.00
#
_symmetry.space_group_name_H-M   'P 1'
#
loop_
_entity.id
_entity.type
_entity.pdbx_description
1 polymer ?
#
loop_
_entity_poly.entity_id
_entity_poly.type
_entity_poly.pdbx_seq_one_letter_code
_entity_poly.pdbx_strand_id
1 'polypeptide(L)'
;MEKLEIESSGDFQEVAESYIALMAAHSIAPVEIVDEPEVVPRVSWWIRDILIAIAGGLLIGFLAYQALSQRSVSEAADNSVAAISVQSPAPPSQASVEAPALDEKDEQAPTPEESAIAGASEQEETAGTSSAASASLSHKDGMSVERRLQFLRLIARGWKFYQARNFVAASNVFGRAVREQPKKIDGYYGLALALFEQGQDDAACRVLERGARAIGKKSELWLLGGSIYQVLGDEAKAREAYERYLKQNPRGAYAKDIRALLSLESLPRLKPEDLPQMEEEGNEKNGD
;
A
#
# COMPACT_ATOMS: atom_id res chain seq x y z
N MET A 1 -17.67 10.22 -64.38
CA MET A 1 -18.54 10.17 -63.18
C MET A 1 -17.87 9.19 -62.24
N GLU A 2 -17.38 9.53 -61.06
CA GLU A 2 -17.52 10.72 -60.23
C GLU A 2 -16.33 10.70 -59.26
N LYS A 3 -15.62 11.81 -59.15
CA LYS A 3 -14.41 11.97 -58.34
C LYS A 3 -14.88 12.44 -56.96
N LEU A 4 -14.87 11.58 -55.95
CA LEU A 4 -15.10 12.01 -54.57
C LEU A 4 -13.77 12.43 -53.95
N GLU A 5 -13.49 13.71 -54.12
CA GLU A 5 -12.55 14.47 -53.30
C GLU A 5 -13.08 14.49 -51.87
N ILE A 6 -12.39 13.80 -50.95
CA ILE A 6 -12.61 14.00 -49.52
C ILE A 6 -11.78 15.22 -49.15
N GLU A 7 -12.49 16.33 -49.10
CA GLU A 7 -12.02 17.65 -48.73
C GLU A 7 -11.45 17.60 -47.31
N SER A 8 -10.14 17.79 -47.24
CA SER A 8 -9.40 18.10 -46.02
C SER A 8 -9.69 19.54 -45.66
N SER A 9 -10.47 19.77 -44.60
CA SER A 9 -10.31 20.93 -43.71
C SER A 9 -11.38 20.97 -42.63
N GLY A 10 -10.94 20.92 -41.37
CA GLY A 10 -11.42 21.92 -40.41
C GLY A 10 -12.53 21.57 -39.44
N ASP A 11 -12.46 20.45 -38.70
CA ASP A 11 -13.28 20.34 -37.46
C ASP A 11 -12.71 19.44 -36.34
N PHE A 12 -11.39 19.20 -36.31
CA PHE A 12 -10.79 18.49 -35.15
C PHE A 12 -10.78 19.33 -33.87
N GLN A 13 -10.86 20.66 -34.01
CA GLN A 13 -10.98 21.56 -32.88
C GLN A 13 -12.38 21.51 -32.28
N GLU A 14 -13.42 21.31 -33.10
CA GLU A 14 -14.81 21.20 -32.67
C GLU A 14 -15.08 19.87 -31.93
N VAL A 15 -14.40 18.79 -32.31
CA VAL A 15 -14.46 17.50 -31.59
C VAL A 15 -13.73 17.57 -30.24
N ALA A 16 -12.58 18.26 -30.18
CA ALA A 16 -11.85 18.48 -28.93
C ALA A 16 -12.61 19.42 -27.97
N GLU A 17 -13.24 20.47 -28.51
CA GLU A 17 -14.08 21.40 -27.74
C GLU A 17 -15.39 20.74 -27.29
N SER A 18 -15.98 19.85 -28.09
CA SER A 18 -17.15 19.05 -27.68
C SER A 18 -16.82 18.11 -26.51
N TYR A 19 -15.62 17.51 -26.50
CA TYR A 19 -15.15 16.68 -25.39
C TYR A 19 -14.88 17.50 -24.11
N ILE A 20 -14.27 18.68 -24.24
CA ILE A 20 -14.04 19.60 -23.11
C ILE A 20 -15.37 20.21 -22.60
N ALA A 21 -16.31 20.53 -23.49
CA ALA A 21 -17.62 21.08 -23.15
C ALA A 21 -18.54 20.05 -22.48
N LEU A 22 -18.45 18.77 -22.88
CA LEU A 22 -19.18 17.67 -22.22
C LEU A 22 -18.72 17.47 -20.76
N MET A 23 -17.42 17.70 -20.49
CA MET A 23 -16.85 17.67 -19.14
C MET A 23 -17.16 18.94 -18.33
N ALA A 24 -17.24 20.10 -18.98
CA ALA A 24 -17.61 21.37 -18.33
C ALA A 24 -19.12 21.44 -17.96
N ALA A 25 -20.00 20.81 -18.73
CA ALA A 25 -21.45 20.84 -18.51
C ALA A 25 -21.92 20.04 -17.28
N HIS A 26 -21.07 19.17 -16.70
CA HIS A 26 -21.32 18.47 -15.44
C HIS A 26 -20.62 19.13 -14.24
N SER A 27 -20.01 20.31 -14.43
CA SER A 27 -19.47 21.11 -13.34
C SER A 27 -20.61 21.81 -12.60
N ILE A 28 -20.94 21.27 -11.43
CA ILE A 28 -21.77 21.89 -10.40
C ILE A 28 -21.29 23.33 -10.18
N ALA A 29 -22.24 24.26 -10.13
CA ALA A 29 -22.03 25.70 -9.92
C ALA A 29 -21.06 25.99 -8.75
N PRO A 30 -20.29 27.09 -8.79
CA PRO A 30 -19.40 27.45 -7.70
C PRO A 30 -20.25 27.69 -6.44
N VAL A 31 -20.11 26.79 -5.47
CA VAL A 31 -20.59 27.01 -4.11
C VAL A 31 -19.77 28.17 -3.56
N GLU A 32 -20.41 29.32 -3.34
CA GLU A 32 -19.81 30.42 -2.58
C GLU A 32 -19.33 29.86 -1.24
N ILE A 33 -18.01 29.77 -1.10
CA ILE A 33 -17.34 29.38 0.12
C ILE A 33 -17.49 30.57 1.07
N VAL A 34 -18.42 30.43 2.01
CA VAL A 34 -18.46 31.29 3.19
C VAL A 34 -17.19 30.97 3.99
N ASP A 35 -16.31 31.97 4.12
CA ASP A 35 -15.10 31.92 4.95
C ASP A 35 -15.46 31.55 6.40
N GLU A 36 -15.24 30.29 6.78
CA GLU A 36 -15.15 29.90 8.18
C GLU A 36 -13.69 29.99 8.65
N PRO A 37 -13.44 30.56 9.84
CA PRO A 37 -12.09 30.91 10.28
C PRO A 37 -11.23 29.66 10.55
N GLU A 38 -10.02 29.66 10.00
CA GLU A 38 -8.99 28.65 10.18
C GLU A 38 -8.79 28.29 11.67
N VAL A 39 -9.18 27.08 12.05
CA VAL A 39 -8.76 26.50 13.33
C VAL A 39 -7.35 25.96 13.16
N VAL A 40 -6.36 26.84 13.31
CA VAL A 40 -4.96 26.44 13.47
C VAL A 40 -4.84 25.54 14.72
N PRO A 41 -4.31 24.31 14.61
CA PRO A 41 -4.08 23.48 15.78
C PRO A 41 -3.00 24.14 16.63
N ARG A 42 -3.39 24.75 17.75
CA ARG A 42 -2.46 25.24 18.77
C ARG A 42 -1.72 24.04 19.37
N VAL A 43 -0.54 23.73 18.85
CA VAL A 43 0.40 22.84 19.53
C VAL A 43 0.68 23.47 20.89
N SER A 44 0.30 22.76 21.94
CA SER A 44 0.37 23.26 23.31
C SER A 44 1.82 23.61 23.64
N TRP A 45 2.05 24.78 24.24
CA TRP A 45 3.40 25.36 24.44
C TRP A 45 4.37 24.39 25.15
N TRP A 46 3.87 23.60 26.09
CA TRP A 46 4.63 22.57 26.80
C TRP A 46 5.14 21.42 25.92
N ILE A 47 4.46 21.10 24.81
CA ILE A 47 4.89 20.06 23.85
C ILE A 47 6.10 20.53 23.06
N ARG A 48 6.14 21.82 22.68
CA ARG A 48 7.32 22.43 22.04
C ARG A 48 8.53 22.41 22.98
N ASP A 49 8.33 22.74 24.25
CA ASP A 49 9.42 22.80 25.22
C ASP A 49 10.02 21.42 25.54
N ILE A 50 9.20 20.36 25.61
CA ILE A 50 9.68 18.98 25.78
C ILE A 50 10.56 18.55 24.61
N LEU A 51 10.19 18.87 23.37
CA LEU A 51 10.99 18.51 22.18
C LEU A 51 12.34 19.23 22.18
N ILE A 52 12.39 20.49 22.63
CA ILE A 52 13.63 21.26 22.76
C ILE A 52 14.53 20.65 23.86
N ALA A 53 13.95 20.22 24.98
CA ALA A 53 14.71 19.60 26.07
C ALA A 53 15.33 18.25 25.66
N ILE A 54 14.61 17.41 24.91
CA ILE A 54 15.12 16.13 24.40
C ILE A 54 16.27 16.38 23.41
N ALA A 55 16.10 17.32 22.48
CA ALA A 55 17.14 17.67 21.52
C ALA A 55 18.41 18.23 22.21
N GLY A 56 18.23 19.09 23.22
CA GLY A 56 19.34 19.62 24.02
C GLY A 56 20.08 18.55 24.82
N GLY A 57 19.36 17.61 25.43
CA GLY A 57 19.97 16.50 26.19
C GLY A 57 20.81 15.57 25.31
N LEU A 58 20.32 15.23 24.11
CA LEU A 58 21.07 14.42 23.15
C LEU A 58 22.34 15.14 22.66
N LEU A 59 22.27 16.45 22.45
CA LEU A 59 23.44 17.23 22.02
C LEU A 59 24.51 17.32 23.12
N ILE A 60 24.12 17.58 24.37
CA ILE A 60 25.05 17.63 25.51
C ILE A 60 25.67 16.25 25.74
N GLY A 61 24.88 15.18 25.68
CA GLY A 61 25.38 13.81 25.79
C GLY A 61 26.37 13.46 24.68
N PHE A 62 26.11 13.87 23.44
CA PHE A 62 27.01 13.66 22.31
C PHE A 62 28.34 14.41 22.46
N LEU A 63 28.29 15.66 22.95
CA LEU A 63 29.50 16.45 23.22
C LEU A 63 30.33 15.85 24.37
N ALA A 64 29.67 15.39 25.45
CA ALA A 64 30.34 14.69 26.55
C ALA A 64 30.97 13.37 26.09
N TYR A 65 30.29 12.63 25.21
CA TYR A 65 30.81 11.40 24.61
C TYR A 65 32.05 11.65 23.75
N GLN A 66 32.04 12.69 22.92
CA GLN A 66 33.22 13.09 22.14
C GLN A 66 34.39 13.55 23.01
N ALA A 67 34.14 14.26 24.10
CA ALA A 67 35.19 14.66 25.03
C ALA A 67 35.82 13.44 25.74
N LEU A 68 35.01 12.44 26.10
CA LEU A 68 35.49 11.22 26.75
C LEU A 68 36.28 10.32 25.79
N SER A 69 35.89 10.24 24.52
CA SER A 69 36.58 9.44 23.51
C SER A 69 37.94 10.00 23.10
N GLN A 70 38.18 11.31 23.25
CA GLN A 70 39.51 11.89 23.03
C GLN A 70 40.45 11.69 24.23
N ARG A 71 39.91 11.51 25.43
CA ARG A 71 40.72 11.36 26.65
C ARG A 71 41.45 10.01 26.72
N SER A 72 40.85 8.95 26.19
CA SER A 72 41.47 7.61 26.14
C SER A 72 42.71 7.54 25.25
N VAL A 73 42.86 8.44 24.27
CA VAL A 73 44.02 8.49 23.38
C VAL A 73 45.20 9.25 24.03
N SER A 74 44.91 10.24 24.87
CA SER A 74 45.93 11.03 25.59
C SER A 74 46.64 10.22 26.68
N GLU A 75 45.94 9.33 27.37
CA GLU A 75 46.46 8.57 28.51
C GLU A 75 47.32 7.36 28.08
N ALA A 76 47.19 6.94 26.81
CA ALA A 76 48.06 5.93 26.20
C ALA A 76 49.41 6.50 25.71
N ALA A 77 49.51 7.82 25.49
CA ALA A 77 50.72 8.45 24.97
C ALA A 77 51.76 8.76 26.08
N ASP A 78 51.32 9.10 27.29
CA ASP A 78 52.21 9.45 28.41
C ASP A 78 52.95 8.26 29.04
N ASN A 79 52.48 7.03 28.84
CA ASN A 79 53.13 5.83 29.38
C ASN A 79 54.23 5.22 28.50
N SER A 80 54.66 5.91 27.43
CA SER A 80 55.66 5.38 26.48
C SER A 80 57.01 6.10 26.49
N VAL A 81 57.24 7.07 27.39
CA VAL A 81 58.51 7.82 27.45
C VAL A 81 59.12 7.80 28.86
N ALA A 82 59.63 6.63 29.26
CA ALA A 82 60.67 6.51 30.28
C ALA A 82 61.52 5.26 29.99
N ALA A 83 62.55 5.44 29.17
CA ALA A 83 63.53 4.44 28.76
C ALA A 83 64.62 4.21 29.82
N ILE A 84 65.22 3.01 29.90
CA ILE A 84 66.67 2.81 30.11
C ILE A 84 67.21 1.58 29.35
N SER A 85 68.34 1.80 28.68
CA SER A 85 69.14 0.97 27.78
C SER A 85 69.88 -0.27 28.34
N VAL A 86 70.01 -1.28 27.45
CA VAL A 86 71.17 -2.13 27.05
C VAL A 86 72.18 -2.64 28.10
N GLN A 87 72.27 -3.99 28.24
CA GLN A 87 73.50 -4.79 28.07
C GLN A 87 73.17 -6.30 27.93
N SER A 88 73.79 -7.01 26.98
CA SER A 88 73.71 -8.47 26.76
C SER A 88 74.98 -9.15 27.34
N PRO A 89 74.96 -10.46 27.74
CA PRO A 89 75.39 -11.49 26.77
C PRO A 89 74.74 -12.90 26.88
N ALA A 90 74.57 -13.53 25.71
CA ALA A 90 74.78 -14.94 25.30
C ALA A 90 74.02 -16.17 25.92
N PRO A 91 73.76 -17.24 25.12
CA PRO A 91 72.79 -18.35 25.37
C PRO A 91 73.52 -19.70 25.71
N PRO A 92 72.88 -20.88 26.00
CA PRO A 92 72.02 -21.64 25.06
C PRO A 92 70.92 -22.57 25.68
N SER A 93 70.11 -23.15 24.77
CA SER A 93 69.85 -24.61 24.67
C SER A 93 68.41 -25.12 24.91
N GLN A 94 67.85 -25.69 23.80
CA GLN A 94 66.97 -26.88 23.69
C GLN A 94 65.52 -26.75 24.20
N ALA A 95 64.46 -27.29 23.61
CA ALA A 95 64.18 -28.27 22.54
C ALA A 95 62.73 -27.99 22.04
N SER A 96 62.34 -28.14 20.77
CA SER A 96 61.70 -29.34 20.18
C SER A 96 60.62 -29.96 21.11
N VAL A 97 59.37 -30.28 20.75
CA VAL A 97 58.75 -30.73 19.49
C VAL A 97 57.21 -30.62 19.64
N GLU A 98 56.49 -30.73 18.52
CA GLU A 98 55.21 -31.47 18.35
C GLU A 98 53.90 -30.97 18.98
N ALA A 99 52.98 -30.53 18.10
CA ALA A 99 51.56 -30.94 18.12
C ALA A 99 51.49 -32.44 17.73
N PRO A 100 50.45 -33.26 18.03
CA PRO A 100 49.03 -32.99 17.70
C PRO A 100 48.01 -33.62 18.70
N ALA A 101 46.75 -33.14 18.75
CA ALA A 101 45.51 -33.75 18.23
C ALA A 101 45.01 -35.06 18.89
N LEU A 102 43.71 -35.32 18.68
CA LEU A 102 42.86 -36.47 19.10
C LEU A 102 42.23 -36.30 20.50
N ASP A 103 40.97 -36.64 20.79
CA ASP A 103 39.80 -37.19 20.07
C ASP A 103 38.63 -37.05 21.08
N GLU A 104 37.40 -36.68 20.70
CA GLU A 104 36.30 -37.55 20.22
C GLU A 104 35.56 -38.36 21.30
N LYS A 105 34.23 -38.50 21.10
CA LYS A 105 33.21 -39.37 21.75
C LYS A 105 32.59 -38.88 23.07
N ASP A 106 31.30 -39.08 23.37
CA ASP A 106 30.14 -39.69 22.69
C ASP A 106 28.85 -39.38 23.52
N GLU A 107 27.69 -39.55 22.88
CA GLU A 107 26.43 -40.14 23.39
C GLU A 107 25.31 -39.36 24.17
N GLN A 108 24.16 -39.31 23.45
CA GLN A 108 22.80 -39.73 23.81
C GLN A 108 21.80 -38.87 24.62
N ALA A 109 20.62 -38.72 23.99
CA ALA A 109 19.30 -38.40 24.56
C ALA A 109 18.68 -39.58 25.34
N PRO A 110 17.56 -39.37 26.08
CA PRO A 110 16.29 -39.93 25.59
C PRO A 110 14.99 -39.17 26.01
N THR A 111 13.90 -39.43 25.26
CA THR A 111 12.45 -39.34 25.62
C THR A 111 11.94 -40.74 26.00
N PRO A 112 10.88 -40.94 26.83
CA PRO A 112 9.45 -41.10 26.41
C PRO A 112 8.44 -40.63 27.51
N GLU A 113 7.09 -40.55 27.42
CA GLU A 113 5.95 -41.50 27.25
C GLU A 113 4.64 -40.64 27.21
N GLU A 114 3.62 -40.80 26.35
CA GLU A 114 2.46 -41.75 26.29
C GLU A 114 1.56 -41.89 27.54
N SER A 115 0.28 -41.45 27.43
CA SER A 115 -0.86 -42.07 28.12
C SER A 115 -2.20 -41.63 27.50
N ALA A 116 -3.04 -42.64 27.22
CA ALA A 116 -4.40 -42.56 26.72
C ALA A 116 -5.39 -42.94 27.83
N ILE A 117 -6.58 -42.33 27.87
CA ILE A 117 -7.78 -42.96 28.45
C ILE A 117 -9.02 -42.55 27.66
N ALA A 118 -9.86 -43.54 27.38
CA ALA A 118 -11.08 -43.52 26.61
C ALA A 118 -12.33 -43.19 27.46
N GLY A 119 -13.37 -42.67 26.79
CA GLY A 119 -14.75 -43.18 26.83
C GLY A 119 -15.64 -42.88 28.05
N ALA A 120 -16.69 -42.08 27.82
CA ALA A 120 -18.05 -42.36 28.31
C ALA A 120 -19.07 -41.53 27.50
N SER A 121 -19.95 -42.25 26.81
CA SER A 121 -21.19 -41.81 26.20
C SER A 121 -22.29 -41.67 27.24
N GLU A 122 -23.19 -40.70 27.11
CA GLU A 122 -24.63 -40.88 27.34
C GLU A 122 -25.43 -39.68 26.78
N GLN A 123 -26.52 -40.04 26.12
CA GLN A 123 -27.48 -39.16 25.47
C GLN A 123 -28.45 -38.57 26.49
N GLU A 124 -29.01 -37.38 26.20
CA GLU A 124 -30.44 -37.17 26.45
C GLU A 124 -31.05 -36.19 25.44
N GLU A 125 -32.08 -36.71 24.79
CA GLU A 125 -33.11 -36.07 23.98
C GLU A 125 -33.93 -35.12 24.90
N THR A 126 -34.36 -33.93 24.49
CA THR A 126 -35.69 -33.77 23.87
C THR A 126 -35.98 -32.30 23.59
N ALA A 127 -36.65 -32.09 22.45
CA ALA A 127 -37.64 -31.05 22.14
C ALA A 127 -37.61 -29.72 22.94
N GLY A 128 -37.12 -28.68 22.28
CA GLY A 128 -37.27 -27.30 22.71
C GLY A 128 -36.95 -26.31 21.60
N THR A 129 -37.99 -25.95 20.83
CA THR A 129 -38.20 -24.64 20.21
C THR A 129 -37.07 -24.04 19.35
N SER A 130 -37.25 -24.15 18.02
CA SER A 130 -37.25 -23.08 17.00
C SER A 130 -36.83 -21.64 17.39
N SER A 131 -35.73 -21.47 18.12
CA SER A 131 -35.19 -20.19 18.61
C SER A 131 -33.67 -20.12 18.44
N ALA A 132 -32.98 -21.27 18.52
CA ALA A 132 -31.54 -21.35 18.20
C ALA A 132 -31.25 -21.18 16.69
N ALA A 133 -32.20 -21.56 15.82
CA ALA A 133 -32.07 -21.37 14.38
C ALA A 133 -32.20 -19.88 13.99
N SER A 134 -33.13 -19.13 14.59
CA SER A 134 -33.29 -17.70 14.35
C SER A 134 -32.16 -16.85 14.98
N ALA A 135 -31.60 -17.28 16.11
CA ALA A 135 -30.44 -16.62 16.72
C ALA A 135 -29.13 -16.83 15.93
N SER A 136 -28.90 -18.03 15.38
CA SER A 136 -27.72 -18.32 14.56
C SER A 136 -27.79 -17.72 13.14
N LEU A 137 -29.01 -17.57 12.60
CA LEU A 137 -29.26 -16.82 11.36
C LEU A 137 -29.07 -15.30 11.57
N SER A 138 -29.61 -14.73 12.66
CA SER A 138 -29.49 -13.30 12.96
C SER A 138 -28.05 -12.85 13.22
N HIS A 139 -27.21 -13.68 13.87
CA HIS A 139 -25.82 -13.33 14.12
C HIS A 139 -24.92 -13.44 12.88
N LYS A 140 -25.14 -14.42 12.00
CA LYS A 140 -24.39 -14.50 10.72
C LYS A 140 -24.73 -13.34 9.78
N ASP A 141 -26.00 -12.97 9.71
CA ASP A 141 -26.45 -11.83 8.91
C ASP A 141 -25.98 -10.50 9.53
N GLY A 142 -26.03 -10.36 10.87
CA GLY A 142 -25.49 -9.21 11.59
C GLY A 142 -23.97 -9.04 11.46
N MET A 143 -23.20 -10.14 11.49
CA MET A 143 -21.75 -10.11 11.27
C MET A 143 -21.39 -9.77 9.82
N SER A 144 -22.25 -10.10 8.85
CA SER A 144 -22.10 -9.68 7.45
C SER A 144 -22.39 -8.19 7.28
N VAL A 145 -23.42 -7.68 7.96
CA VAL A 145 -23.77 -6.24 7.96
C VAL A 145 -22.68 -5.40 8.64
N GLU A 146 -22.18 -5.79 9.82
CA GLU A 146 -21.14 -5.01 10.50
C GLU A 146 -19.83 -4.99 9.70
N ARG A 147 -19.41 -6.11 9.08
CA ARG A 147 -18.24 -6.11 8.18
C ARG A 147 -18.46 -5.24 6.95
N ARG A 148 -19.68 -5.18 6.42
CA ARG A 148 -20.03 -4.27 5.33
C ARG A 148 -19.93 -2.82 5.77
N LEU A 149 -20.52 -2.47 6.91
CA LEU A 149 -20.45 -1.12 7.47
C LEU A 149 -19.01 -0.72 7.79
N GLN A 150 -18.22 -1.62 8.37
CA GLN A 150 -16.81 -1.40 8.65
C GLN A 150 -16.03 -1.12 7.36
N PHE A 151 -16.25 -1.90 6.30
CA PHE A 151 -15.65 -1.65 5.00
C PHE A 151 -16.03 -0.27 4.46
N LEU A 152 -17.32 0.10 4.46
CA LEU A 152 -17.78 1.40 3.97
C LEU A 152 -17.17 2.56 4.78
N ARG A 153 -17.08 2.44 6.10
CA ARG A 153 -16.39 3.42 6.97
C ARG A 153 -14.91 3.56 6.60
N LEU A 154 -14.24 2.44 6.28
CA LEU A 154 -12.84 2.47 5.85
C LEU A 154 -12.70 3.15 4.48
N ILE A 155 -13.57 2.84 3.51
CA ILE A 155 -13.57 3.50 2.19
C ILE A 155 -13.77 5.01 2.34
N ALA A 156 -14.81 5.45 3.06
CA ALA A 156 -15.07 6.87 3.30
C ALA A 156 -13.89 7.57 4.00
N ARG A 157 -13.28 6.93 5.00
CA ARG A 157 -12.11 7.49 5.68
C ARG A 157 -10.88 7.55 4.77
N GLY A 158 -10.68 6.55 3.92
CA GLY A 158 -9.60 6.52 2.93
C GLY A 158 -9.70 7.70 1.97
N TRP A 159 -10.90 7.93 1.42
CA TRP A 159 -11.17 9.06 0.54
C TRP A 159 -10.97 10.41 1.22
N LYS A 160 -11.39 10.55 2.49
CA LYS A 160 -11.12 11.77 3.27
C LYS A 160 -9.63 12.07 3.39
N PHE A 161 -8.80 11.05 3.65
CA PHE A 161 -7.34 11.23 3.68
C PHE A 161 -6.76 11.52 2.30
N TYR A 162 -7.28 10.88 1.26
CA TYR A 162 -6.86 11.11 -0.13
C TYR A 162 -7.12 12.56 -0.56
N GLN A 163 -8.32 13.09 -0.30
CA GLN A 163 -8.68 14.48 -0.56
C GLN A 163 -7.81 15.47 0.23
N ALA A 164 -7.43 15.12 1.46
CA ALA A 164 -6.49 15.88 2.26
C ALA A 164 -5.02 15.76 1.79
N ARG A 165 -4.76 15.09 0.66
CA ARG A 165 -3.44 14.76 0.11
C ARG A 165 -2.53 13.98 1.07
N ASN A 166 -3.11 13.37 2.10
CA ASN A 166 -2.39 12.49 3.01
C ASN A 166 -2.42 11.06 2.48
N PHE A 167 -1.68 10.83 1.41
CA PHE A 167 -1.70 9.58 0.66
C PHE A 167 -1.14 8.39 1.47
N VAL A 168 -0.22 8.64 2.40
CA VAL A 168 0.28 7.62 3.33
C VAL A 168 -0.84 7.14 4.27
N ALA A 169 -1.63 8.04 4.84
CA ALA A 169 -2.78 7.64 5.65
C ALA A 169 -3.88 6.98 4.80
N ALA A 170 -4.13 7.50 3.59
CA ALA A 170 -5.11 6.94 2.66
C ALA A 170 -4.78 5.49 2.28
N SER A 171 -3.56 5.22 1.83
CA SER A 171 -3.11 3.87 1.46
C SER A 171 -3.18 2.90 2.64
N ASN A 172 -2.82 3.33 3.85
CA ASN A 172 -2.97 2.50 5.05
C ASN A 172 -4.44 2.13 5.34
N VAL A 173 -5.37 3.09 5.18
CA VAL A 173 -6.80 2.86 5.41
C VAL A 173 -7.41 1.99 4.31
N PHE A 174 -7.12 2.24 3.04
CA PHE A 174 -7.58 1.40 1.93
C PHE A 174 -6.98 -0.01 2.00
N GLY A 175 -5.73 -0.15 2.42
CA GLY A 175 -5.12 -1.46 2.67
C GLY A 175 -5.85 -2.27 3.75
N ARG A 176 -6.44 -1.60 4.76
CA ARG A 176 -7.36 -2.26 5.69
C ARG A 176 -8.67 -2.66 5.02
N ALA A 177 -9.25 -1.79 4.20
CA ALA A 177 -10.49 -2.11 3.46
C ALA A 177 -10.33 -3.35 2.58
N VAL A 178 -9.19 -3.49 1.88
CA VAL A 178 -8.84 -4.68 1.11
C VAL A 178 -8.77 -5.95 1.96
N ARG A 179 -8.28 -5.86 3.21
CA ARG A 179 -8.24 -7.02 4.12
C ARG A 179 -9.63 -7.40 4.64
N GLU A 180 -10.48 -6.41 4.90
CA GLU A 180 -11.86 -6.65 5.35
C GLU A 180 -12.72 -7.28 4.25
N GLN A 181 -12.63 -6.76 3.02
CA GLN A 181 -13.37 -7.28 1.87
C GLN A 181 -12.46 -7.45 0.64
N PRO A 182 -11.72 -8.56 0.54
CA PRO A 182 -10.73 -8.79 -0.53
C PRO A 182 -11.35 -9.04 -1.91
N LYS A 183 -12.68 -9.12 -2.02
CA LYS A 183 -13.43 -9.27 -3.28
C LYS A 183 -14.15 -7.99 -3.71
N LYS A 184 -13.96 -6.88 -2.99
CA LYS A 184 -14.54 -5.57 -3.34
C LYS A 184 -13.51 -4.71 -4.04
N ILE A 185 -13.96 -4.00 -5.06
CA ILE A 185 -13.10 -3.26 -5.96
C ILE A 185 -12.61 -1.94 -5.37
N ASP A 186 -13.46 -1.25 -4.58
CA ASP A 186 -13.22 0.09 -4.04
C ASP A 186 -11.92 0.15 -3.23
N GLY A 187 -11.65 -0.90 -2.44
CA GLY A 187 -10.46 -0.97 -1.59
C GLY A 187 -9.17 -1.04 -2.41
N TYR A 188 -9.15 -1.83 -3.49
CA TYR A 188 -7.98 -1.93 -4.36
C TYR A 188 -7.81 -0.67 -5.21
N TYR A 189 -8.92 -0.10 -5.69
CA TYR A 189 -8.94 1.13 -6.48
C TYR A 189 -8.35 2.29 -5.68
N GLY A 190 -8.89 2.56 -4.49
CA GLY A 190 -8.39 3.63 -3.61
C GLY A 190 -6.95 3.39 -3.13
N LEU A 191 -6.57 2.13 -2.85
CA LEU A 191 -5.20 1.78 -2.47
C LEU A 191 -4.22 2.06 -3.61
N ALA A 192 -4.55 1.66 -4.84
CA ALA A 192 -3.68 1.87 -5.99
C ALA A 192 -3.50 3.36 -6.29
N LEU A 193 -4.58 4.15 -6.30
CA LEU A 193 -4.48 5.60 -6.46
C LEU A 193 -3.62 6.24 -5.38
N ALA A 194 -3.85 5.89 -4.11
CA ALA A 194 -3.05 6.45 -3.02
C ALA A 194 -1.57 6.07 -3.13
N LEU A 195 -1.23 4.89 -3.65
CA LEU A 195 0.16 4.49 -3.89
C LEU A 195 0.77 5.22 -5.09
N PHE A 196 -0.02 5.41 -6.16
CA PHE A 196 0.40 6.17 -7.34
C PHE A 196 0.71 7.63 -7.00
N GLU A 197 -0.14 8.28 -6.22
CA GLU A 197 0.09 9.65 -5.71
C GLU A 197 1.29 9.76 -4.76
N GLN A 198 1.74 8.65 -4.18
CA GLN A 198 2.99 8.59 -3.40
C GLN A 198 4.23 8.42 -4.29
N GLY A 199 4.08 8.28 -5.61
CA GLY A 199 5.14 7.90 -6.54
C GLY A 199 5.57 6.44 -6.41
N GLN A 200 4.74 5.59 -5.79
CA GLN A 200 4.99 4.15 -5.67
C GLN A 200 4.31 3.38 -6.80
N ASP A 201 4.67 3.71 -8.03
CA ASP A 201 4.00 3.26 -9.25
C ASP A 201 3.96 1.74 -9.37
N ASP A 202 5.11 1.08 -9.17
CA ASP A 202 5.21 -0.38 -9.19
C ASP A 202 4.30 -1.05 -8.14
N ALA A 203 4.15 -0.42 -6.97
CA ALA A 203 3.29 -0.94 -5.92
C ALA A 203 1.81 -0.77 -6.29
N ALA A 204 1.43 0.38 -6.87
CA ALA A 204 0.08 0.64 -7.37
C ALA A 204 -0.32 -0.40 -8.42
N CYS A 205 0.53 -0.63 -9.43
CA CYS A 205 0.27 -1.61 -10.48
C CYS A 205 0.14 -3.04 -9.93
N ARG A 206 1.00 -3.46 -8.99
CA ARG A 206 0.88 -4.77 -8.34
C ARG A 206 -0.43 -4.93 -7.57
N VAL A 207 -0.89 -3.88 -6.89
CA VAL A 207 -2.18 -3.86 -6.17
C VAL A 207 -3.34 -4.04 -7.15
N LEU A 208 -3.31 -3.34 -8.28
CA LEU A 208 -4.37 -3.45 -9.31
C LEU A 208 -4.44 -4.85 -9.89
N GLU A 209 -3.31 -5.43 -10.27
CA GLU A 209 -3.29 -6.80 -10.78
C GLU A 209 -3.79 -7.82 -9.74
N ARG A 210 -3.39 -7.64 -8.48
CA ARG A 210 -3.85 -8.50 -7.38
C ARG A 210 -5.36 -8.37 -7.19
N GLY A 211 -5.88 -7.14 -7.15
CA GLY A 211 -7.30 -6.89 -7.01
C GLY A 211 -8.10 -7.48 -8.17
N ALA A 212 -7.61 -7.29 -9.39
CA ALA A 212 -8.26 -7.81 -10.59
C ALA A 212 -8.34 -9.34 -10.58
N ARG A 213 -7.27 -10.03 -10.13
CA ARG A 213 -7.27 -11.47 -9.93
C ARG A 213 -8.22 -11.92 -8.82
N ALA A 214 -8.35 -11.15 -7.74
CA ALA A 214 -9.18 -11.49 -6.58
C ALA A 214 -10.68 -11.28 -6.80
N ILE A 215 -11.07 -10.23 -7.53
CA ILE A 215 -12.47 -9.88 -7.80
C ILE A 215 -13.04 -10.76 -8.92
N GLY A 216 -12.20 -11.11 -9.90
CA GLY A 216 -12.57 -11.96 -11.03
C GLY A 216 -13.09 -11.18 -12.24
N LYS A 217 -13.83 -11.87 -13.12
CA LYS A 217 -14.32 -11.31 -14.39
C LYS A 217 -15.14 -10.05 -14.12
N LYS A 218 -14.89 -9.01 -14.92
CA LYS A 218 -15.46 -7.64 -14.88
C LYS A 218 -14.69 -6.60 -14.06
N SER A 219 -13.49 -6.88 -13.58
CA SER A 219 -12.76 -5.88 -12.80
C SER A 219 -12.38 -4.63 -13.61
N GLU A 220 -12.91 -3.48 -13.20
CA GLU A 220 -12.52 -2.15 -13.71
C GLU A 220 -11.10 -1.74 -13.29
N LEU A 221 -10.44 -2.52 -12.43
CA LEU A 221 -9.04 -2.26 -12.05
C LEU A 221 -8.08 -2.37 -13.23
N TRP A 222 -8.43 -3.12 -14.28
CA TRP A 222 -7.66 -3.14 -15.53
C TRP A 222 -7.73 -1.81 -16.28
N LEU A 223 -8.87 -1.13 -16.21
CA LEU A 223 -9.02 0.21 -16.78
C LEU A 223 -8.10 1.18 -16.06
N LEU A 224 -8.20 1.26 -14.72
CA LEU A 224 -7.33 2.12 -13.92
C LEU A 224 -5.85 1.78 -14.13
N GLY A 225 -5.49 0.50 -14.22
CA GLY A 225 -4.12 0.07 -14.49
C GLY A 225 -3.61 0.54 -15.85
N GLY A 226 -4.44 0.44 -16.89
CA GLY A 226 -4.10 0.96 -18.21
C GLY A 226 -3.90 2.47 -18.20
N SER A 227 -4.77 3.20 -17.49
CA SER A 227 -4.67 4.65 -17.36
C SER A 227 -3.42 5.09 -16.59
N ILE A 228 -3.07 4.41 -15.50
CA ILE A 228 -1.81 4.67 -14.77
C ILE A 228 -0.60 4.42 -15.68
N TYR A 229 -0.54 3.31 -16.41
CA TYR A 229 0.56 3.06 -17.35
C TYR A 229 0.62 4.11 -18.48
N GLN A 230 -0.53 4.60 -18.94
CA GLN A 230 -0.59 5.66 -19.94
C GLN A 230 -0.05 6.99 -19.40
N VAL A 231 -0.35 7.33 -18.14
CA VAL A 231 0.23 8.51 -17.47
C VAL A 231 1.75 8.36 -17.34
N LEU A 232 2.23 7.17 -17.01
CA LEU A 232 3.66 6.85 -16.92
C LEU A 232 4.38 6.80 -18.28
N GLY A 233 3.63 6.82 -19.38
CA GLY A 233 4.16 6.71 -20.75
C GLY A 233 4.57 5.29 -21.13
N ASP A 234 4.25 4.27 -20.33
CA ASP A 234 4.44 2.86 -20.67
C ASP A 234 3.29 2.39 -21.57
N GLU A 235 3.34 2.81 -22.83
CA GLU A 235 2.28 2.55 -23.81
C GLU A 235 2.00 1.05 -23.98
N ALA A 236 3.05 0.22 -23.97
CA ALA A 236 2.91 -1.22 -24.15
C ALA A 236 2.06 -1.85 -23.03
N LYS A 237 2.35 -1.53 -21.77
CA LYS A 237 1.57 -2.03 -20.64
C LYS A 237 0.18 -1.40 -20.56
N ALA A 238 0.05 -0.13 -20.94
CA ALA A 238 -1.25 0.53 -21.01
C ALA A 238 -2.20 -0.21 -21.98
N ARG A 239 -1.72 -0.52 -23.19
CA ARG A 239 -2.48 -1.29 -24.19
C ARG A 239 -2.87 -2.67 -23.67
N GLU A 240 -1.93 -3.40 -23.08
CA GLU A 240 -2.19 -4.73 -22.52
C GLU A 240 -3.30 -4.69 -21.45
N ALA A 241 -3.24 -3.72 -20.53
CA ALA A 241 -4.24 -3.57 -19.49
C ALA A 241 -5.63 -3.20 -20.06
N TYR A 242 -5.68 -2.31 -21.04
CA TYR A 242 -6.92 -1.95 -21.73
C TYR A 242 -7.53 -3.10 -22.53
N GLU A 243 -6.72 -3.92 -23.20
CA GLU A 243 -7.19 -5.13 -23.86
C GLU A 243 -7.78 -6.14 -22.85
N ARG A 244 -7.13 -6.31 -21.69
CA ARG A 244 -7.67 -7.14 -20.60
C ARG A 244 -8.98 -6.60 -20.06
N TYR A 245 -9.13 -5.27 -19.96
CA TYR A 245 -10.39 -4.63 -19.60
C TYR A 245 -11.47 -4.96 -20.62
N LEU A 246 -11.24 -4.74 -21.92
CA LEU A 246 -12.22 -5.00 -22.98
C LEU A 246 -12.61 -6.48 -23.08
N LYS A 247 -11.67 -7.40 -22.82
CA LYS A 247 -11.95 -8.84 -22.81
C LYS A 247 -12.93 -9.23 -21.70
N GLN A 248 -12.89 -8.53 -20.58
CA GLN A 248 -13.75 -8.80 -19.42
C GLN A 248 -15.04 -7.98 -19.43
N ASN A 249 -14.97 -6.75 -19.93
CA ASN A 249 -16.04 -5.78 -20.00
C ASN A 249 -16.25 -5.28 -21.44
N PRO A 250 -16.64 -6.15 -22.40
CA PRO A 250 -16.82 -5.73 -23.79
C PRO A 250 -17.96 -4.72 -23.97
N ARG A 251 -18.84 -4.57 -22.98
CA ARG A 251 -19.93 -3.57 -22.95
C ARG A 251 -19.88 -2.70 -21.69
N GLY A 252 -18.70 -2.56 -21.06
CA GLY A 252 -18.53 -1.64 -19.94
C GLY A 252 -18.69 -0.18 -20.37
N ALA A 253 -18.87 0.73 -19.41
CA ALA A 253 -19.08 2.16 -19.67
C ALA A 253 -17.99 2.75 -20.57
N TYR A 254 -16.72 2.43 -20.29
CA TYR A 254 -15.56 2.93 -21.04
C TYR A 254 -15.20 2.07 -22.26
N ALA A 255 -15.95 1.00 -22.56
CA ALA A 255 -15.53 0.04 -23.59
C ALA A 255 -15.53 0.62 -25.01
N LYS A 256 -16.34 1.64 -25.30
CA LYS A 256 -16.31 2.32 -26.60
C LYS A 256 -15.07 3.19 -26.74
N ASP A 257 -14.79 3.99 -25.70
CA ASP A 257 -13.67 4.93 -25.69
C ASP A 257 -12.33 4.19 -25.69
N ILE A 258 -12.22 3.11 -24.93
CA ILE A 258 -11.01 2.27 -24.91
C ILE A 258 -10.78 1.59 -26.26
N ARG A 259 -11.82 1.21 -27.01
CA ARG A 259 -11.64 0.69 -28.38
C ARG A 259 -11.12 1.76 -29.34
N ALA A 260 -11.68 2.97 -29.26
CA ALA A 260 -11.22 4.09 -30.06
C ALA A 260 -9.76 4.43 -29.72
N LEU A 261 -9.43 4.47 -28.43
CA LEU A 261 -8.09 4.72 -27.92
C LEU A 261 -7.07 3.68 -28.43
N LEU A 262 -7.40 2.39 -28.37
CA LEU A 262 -6.52 1.31 -28.87
C LEU A 262 -6.36 1.29 -30.39
N SER A 263 -7.30 1.88 -31.14
CA SER A 263 -7.21 1.98 -32.60
C SER A 263 -6.19 3.03 -33.08
N LEU A 264 -5.76 3.92 -32.18
CA LEU A 264 -4.72 4.89 -32.47
C LEU A 264 -3.37 4.21 -32.61
N GLU A 265 -2.50 4.78 -33.45
CA GLU A 265 -1.13 4.29 -33.64
C GLU A 265 -0.28 4.46 -32.37
N SER A 266 -0.43 5.58 -31.67
CA SER A 266 0.17 5.83 -30.36
C SER A 266 -0.86 6.36 -29.38
N LEU A 267 -0.72 5.97 -28.11
CA LEU A 267 -1.60 6.46 -27.05
C LEU A 267 -1.25 7.91 -26.68
N PRO A 268 -2.23 8.83 -26.65
CA PRO A 268 -2.01 10.19 -26.18
C PRO A 268 -1.56 10.17 -24.72
N ARG A 269 -0.75 11.15 -24.30
CA ARG A 269 -0.40 11.29 -22.89
C ARG A 269 -1.65 11.60 -22.07
N LEU A 270 -1.93 10.77 -21.09
CA LEU A 270 -2.98 11.01 -20.11
C LEU A 270 -2.38 11.79 -18.94
N LYS A 271 -3.09 12.78 -18.41
CA LYS A 271 -2.67 13.47 -17.20
C LYS A 271 -3.20 12.75 -15.96
N PRO A 272 -2.51 12.80 -14.80
CA PRO A 272 -2.99 12.19 -13.57
C PRO A 272 -4.41 12.61 -13.16
N GLU A 273 -4.79 13.86 -13.46
CA GLU A 273 -6.11 14.40 -13.11
C GLU A 273 -7.25 13.78 -13.94
N ASP A 274 -6.93 13.19 -15.08
CA ASP A 274 -7.87 12.58 -16.03
C ASP A 274 -8.01 11.07 -15.81
N LEU A 275 -7.51 10.53 -14.68
CA LEU A 275 -7.69 9.13 -14.35
C LEU A 275 -9.18 8.79 -14.21
N PRO A 276 -9.62 7.63 -14.74
CA PRO A 276 -11.03 7.27 -14.81
C PRO A 276 -11.58 7.14 -13.40
N GLN A 277 -12.56 7.96 -13.03
CA GLN A 277 -13.25 7.83 -11.75
C GLN A 277 -14.09 6.56 -11.77
N MET A 278 -14.01 5.76 -10.70
CA MET A 278 -14.92 4.63 -10.55
C MET A 278 -16.34 5.17 -10.38
N GLU A 279 -17.21 4.81 -11.32
CA GLU A 279 -18.65 4.97 -11.11
C GLU A 279 -19.03 4.05 -9.96
N GLU A 280 -19.48 4.61 -8.83
CA GLU A 280 -20.08 3.78 -7.80
C GLU A 280 -21.21 2.99 -8.47
N GLU A 281 -21.15 1.65 -8.44
CA GLU A 281 -22.24 0.77 -8.89
C GLU A 281 -23.46 1.01 -7.98
N GLY A 282 -24.10 2.16 -8.17
CA GLY A 282 -25.21 2.71 -7.42
C GLY A 282 -26.41 2.85 -8.33
N ASN A 283 -26.74 1.79 -9.07
CA ASN A 283 -28.10 1.57 -9.54
C ASN A 283 -28.27 0.11 -9.95
N GLU A 284 -28.44 -0.77 -8.96
CA GLU A 284 -29.30 -1.92 -9.17
C GLU A 284 -30.62 -1.37 -9.70
N LYS A 285 -30.89 -1.67 -10.96
CA LYS A 285 -32.13 -1.37 -11.66
C LYS A 285 -33.31 -1.79 -10.78
N ASN A 286 -33.88 -0.84 -10.05
CA ASN A 286 -35.29 -0.86 -9.70
C ASN A 286 -36.05 -0.50 -10.98
N GLY A 287 -36.30 -1.51 -11.78
CA GLY A 287 -37.05 -1.43 -13.03
C GLY A 287 -37.61 -2.81 -13.34
N ASP A 288 -38.55 -3.23 -12.50
CA ASP A 288 -39.66 -4.11 -12.89
C ASP A 288 -40.90 -3.23 -13.11
#